data_AF-A0A359N127-F1
#
_entry.id   AF-A0A359N127-F1
#
_cell.length_a   1.000
_cell.length_b   1.000
_cell.length_c   1.000
_cell.angle_alpha   90.00
_cell.angle_beta   90.00
_cell.angle_gamma   90.00
#
_symmetry.space_group_name_H-M   'P 1'
#
loop_
_entity.id
_entity.type
_entity.pdbx_description
1 polymer ?
#
loop_
_entity_poly.entity_id
_entity_poly.type
_entity_poly.pdbx_seq_one_letter_code
_entity_poly.pdbx_strand_id
1 'polypeptide(L)' 'MLDIVNIPERVFPIGRLDKNTTGLILLTNDGRLSNYLIHPRYEHEKEYIVEVYGKI' A
#
# COMPACT_ATOMS: atom_id res chain seq x y z
N MET A 1 10.74 -1.77 6.93
CA MET A 1 9.35 -2.25 6.74
C MET A 1 9.36 -3.71 6.32
N LEU A 2 10.08 -4.05 5.25
CA LEU A 2 10.31 -5.44 4.87
C LEU A 2 11.04 -6.24 5.98
N ASP A 3 11.87 -5.56 6.79
CA ASP A 3 12.55 -6.16 7.95
C ASP A 3 11.61 -6.62 9.08
N ILE A 4 10.32 -6.26 9.02
CA ILE A 4 9.29 -6.58 10.02
C ILE A 4 8.45 -7.78 9.56
N VAL A 5 8.51 -8.14 8.27
CA VAL A 5 7.75 -9.26 7.68
C VAL A 5 8.70 -10.42 7.45
N ASN A 6 8.63 -11.44 8.30
CA ASN A 6 9.50 -12.61 8.21
C ASN A 6 8.95 -13.62 7.20
N ILE A 7 9.31 -13.45 5.93
CA ILE A 7 9.01 -14.39 4.85
C ILE A 7 10.29 -14.72 4.08
N PRO A 8 10.44 -15.95 3.55
CA PRO A 8 11.65 -16.35 2.85
C PRO A 8 11.76 -15.72 1.45
N GLU A 9 10.65 -15.38 0.81
CA GLU A 9 10.63 -14.78 -0.52
C GLU A 9 10.90 -13.27 -0.47
N ARG A 10 11.69 -12.79 -1.43
CA ARG A 10 11.87 -11.36 -1.64
C ARG A 10 10.59 -10.75 -2.22
N VAL A 11 9.88 -9.98 -1.41
CA VAL A 11 8.72 -9.18 -1.82
C VAL A 11 9.02 -7.69 -1.78
N PHE A 12 8.14 -6.91 -2.40
CA PHE A 12 8.16 -5.46 -2.40
C PHE A 12 6.73 -4.92 -2.20
N PRO A 13 6.58 -3.69 -1.67
CA PRO A 13 5.26 -3.11 -1.44
C PRO A 13 4.58 -2.69 -2.75
N ILE A 14 3.27 -2.92 -2.80
CA ILE A 14 2.39 -2.39 -3.83
C ILE A 14 1.99 -0.98 -3.41
N GLY A 15 2.64 0.02 -4.01
CA GLY A 15 2.45 1.41 -3.64
C GLY A 15 3.23 1.82 -2.40
N ARG A 16 2.78 2.88 -1.73
CA ARG A 16 3.47 3.48 -0.58
C ARG A 16 2.46 3.94 0.47
N LEU A 17 2.82 3.75 1.74
CA LEU A 17 2.25 4.49 2.86
C LEU A 17 3.28 5.53 3.31
N ASP A 18 2.82 6.72 3.67
CA ASP A 18 3.69 7.73 4.27
C ASP A 18 4.10 7.32 5.70
N LYS A 19 5.23 7.83 6.17
CA LYS A 19 5.84 7.42 7.45
C LYS A 19 4.89 7.58 8.65
N ASN A 20 4.05 8.60 8.63
CA ASN A 20 3.11 8.91 9.70
C ASN A 20 1.71 8.35 9.44
N THR A 21 1.54 7.57 8.36
CA THR A 21 0.28 6.92 8.02
C THR A 21 0.34 5.46 8.43
N THR A 22 -0.75 4.97 8.98
CA THR A 22 -0.97 3.55 9.25
C THR A 22 -2.05 3.03 8.35
N GLY A 23 -2.00 1.75 7.98
CA GLY A 23 -3.07 1.14 7.20
C GLY A 23 -2.66 -0.14 6.51
N LEU A 24 -3.51 -0.57 5.59
CA LEU A 24 -3.27 -1.74 4.75
C LEU A 24 -2.18 -1.43 3.72
N ILE A 25 -1.25 -2.37 3.57
CA ILE A 25 -0.28 -2.38 2.48
C ILE A 25 -0.14 -3.82 1.98
N LEU A 26 -0.15 -3.98 0.66
CA LEU A 26 0.04 -5.28 0.03
C LEU A 26 1.51 -5.46 -0.33
N LEU A 27 2.03 -6.67 -0.15
CA LEU A 27 3.38 -7.06 -0.56
C LEU A 27 3.28 -8.14 -1.62
N THR A 28 4.09 -8.06 -2.66
CA THR A 28 4.16 -9.09 -3.70
C THR A 28 5.58 -9.23 -4.25
N ASN A 29 5.87 -10.36 -4.87
CA ASN A 29 7.03 -10.57 -5.71
C ASN A 29 6.68 -10.52 -7.21
N ASP A 30 5.41 -10.31 -7.57
CA ASP A 30 4.95 -10.23 -8.96
C ASP A 30 4.77 -8.77 -9.43
N GLY A 31 5.67 -8.34 -10.33
CA GLY A 31 5.63 -7.00 -10.91
C GLY A 31 4.39 -6.72 -11.77
N ARG A 32 3.78 -7.75 -12.36
CA ARG A 32 2.57 -7.60 -13.18
C ARG A 32 1.36 -7.28 -12.31
N LEU A 33 1.20 -8.01 -11.21
CA LEU A 33 0.15 -7.75 -10.22
C LEU A 33 0.31 -6.36 -9.60
N SER A 34 1.55 -5.99 -9.25
CA SER A 34 1.84 -4.64 -8.75
C SER A 34 1.41 -3.57 -9.76
N ASN A 35 1.80 -3.69 -11.02
CA ASN A 35 1.41 -2.73 -12.06
C ASN A 35 -0.11 -2.67 -12.24
N TYR A 36 -0.78 -3.83 -12.23
CA TYR A 36 -2.23 -3.90 -12.33
C TYR A 36 -2.91 -3.09 -11.21
N LEU A 37 -2.47 -3.28 -9.96
CA LEU A 37 -3.09 -2.63 -8.81
C LEU A 37 -2.76 -1.14 -8.65
N ILE A 38 -1.57 -0.68 -9.08
CA ILE A 38 -1.16 0.72 -8.89
C ILE A 38 -1.45 1.62 -10.08
N HIS A 39 -1.54 1.09 -11.29
CA HIS A 39 -1.56 1.93 -12.49
C HIS A 39 -2.92 2.68 -12.59
N PRO A 40 -2.93 4.02 -12.71
CA PRO A 40 -4.17 4.83 -12.63
C PRO A 40 -5.27 4.41 -13.60
N ARG A 41 -4.91 3.91 -14.79
CA ARG A 41 -5.85 3.40 -15.82
C ARG A 41 -6.86 2.36 -15.33
N TYR A 42 -6.58 1.68 -14.22
CA TYR A 42 -7.45 0.64 -13.68
C TYR A 42 -8.42 1.15 -12.64
N GLU A 43 -8.27 2.41 -12.20
CA GLU A 43 -9.23 3.12 -11.34
C GLU A 43 -9.59 2.35 -10.06
N HIS A 44 -8.64 1.57 -9.53
CA HIS A 44 -8.83 0.87 -8.27
C HIS A 44 -8.97 1.84 -7.11
N GLU A 45 -10.15 1.82 -6.50
CA GLU A 45 -10.49 2.61 -5.32
C GLU A 45 -9.58 2.29 -4.13
N LYS A 46 -9.36 3.32 -3.31
CA LYS A 46 -8.60 3.23 -2.06
C LYS A 46 -9.39 4.00 -1.03
N GLU A 47 -9.81 3.30 0.02
CA GLU A 47 -10.58 3.88 1.11
C GLU A 47 -9.65 4.24 2.28
N TYR A 48 -9.89 5.40 2.87
CA TYR A 48 -9.08 5.93 3.97
C TYR A 48 -9.99 6.41 5.10
N ILE A 49 -9.62 6.05 6.34
CA ILE A 49 -10.15 6.69 7.53
C ILE A 49 -9.22 7.86 7.86
N VAL A 50 -9.76 9.08 7.89
CA VAL A 50 -9.00 10.31 8.11
C VAL A 50 -9.51 11.03 9.35
N GLU A 51 -8.60 11.36 10.26
CA GLU A 51 -8.87 12.21 11.41
C GLU A 51 -8.40 13.64 11.12
N VAL A 52 -9.25 14.63 11.40
CA VAL A 52 -8.96 16.06 11.18
C VAL A 52 -9.19 16.87 12.45
N TYR A 53 -8.43 17.96 12.60
CA TYR A 53 -8.63 18.92 13.69
C TYR A 53 -9.60 20.02 13.25
N GLY A 54 -10.74 20.14 13.94
CA GLY A 54 -11.73 21.19 13.71
C GLY A 54 -13.14 20.64 13.48
N LYS A 55 -14.06 21.51 13.00
CA LYS A 55 -15.35 21.07 12.48
C LYS A 55 -15.19 20.70 11.00
N ILE A 56 -15.88 19.64 10.60
CA ILE A 56 -16.07 19.26 9.20
C ILE A 56 -17.11 20.21 8.58
#